data_AF-A0ABD0N4V4-F1
#
_entry.id   AF-A0ABD0N4V4-F1
#
_cell.length_a   1.000
_cell.length_b   1.000
_cell.length_c   1.000
_cell.angle_alpha   90.00
_cell.angle_beta   90.00
_cell.angle_gamma   90.00
#
_symmetry.space_group_name_H-M   'P 1'
#
loop_
_entity.id
_entity.type
_entity.pdbx_description
1 polymer ?
#
loop_
_entity_poly.entity_id
_entity_poly.type
_entity_poly.pdbx_seq_one_letter_code
_entity_poly.pdbx_strand_id
1 'polypeptide(L)'
;PAMLEHESLQGISSMKPTGFRKRSSSMYEDDGDKSGSEPFSVTSILQQLDVFHSCMAQHGMEPQLQGQVIRQLFYLIGSTSVNSILLRKDLCSCRKGMQI
;
A
#
# COMPACT_ATOMS: atom_id res chain seq x y z
N PRO A 1 -1.23 -4.26 4.94
CA PRO A 1 0.24 -4.08 4.79
C PRO A 1 0.65 -3.37 3.50
N ALA A 2 0.62 -4.02 2.33
CA ALA A 2 1.20 -3.44 1.09
C ALA A 2 0.57 -2.14 0.59
N MET A 3 -0.76 -1.99 0.70
CA MET A 3 -1.45 -0.76 0.25
C MET A 3 -1.22 0.45 1.16
N LEU A 4 -0.99 0.25 2.47
CA LEU A 4 -1.12 1.31 3.48
C LEU A 4 0.09 1.49 4.38
N GLU A 5 0.89 0.45 4.61
CA GLU A 5 2.00 0.47 5.57
C GLU A 5 3.34 0.73 4.89
N HIS A 6 3.50 0.31 3.63
CA HIS A 6 4.67 0.64 2.83
C HIS A 6 4.65 2.13 2.45
N GLU A 7 5.58 2.93 2.97
CA GLU A 7 5.70 4.35 2.66
C GLU A 7 6.42 4.56 1.31
N SER A 8 5.67 4.88 0.26
CA SER A 8 6.25 5.14 -1.08
C SER A 8 6.78 6.58 -1.25
N LEU A 9 6.31 7.51 -0.43
CA LEU A 9 6.63 8.93 -0.53
C LEU A 9 7.68 9.31 0.52
N GLN A 10 8.96 9.30 0.17
CA GLN A 10 10.04 9.82 1.03
C GLN A 10 10.06 11.37 1.00
N GLY A 11 10.28 12.01 2.17
CA GLY A 11 10.56 13.46 2.25
C GLY A 11 9.37 14.41 2.45
N ILE A 12 8.11 13.95 2.42
CA ILE A 12 6.92 14.82 2.59
C ILE A 12 6.39 14.90 4.04
N SER A 13 7.18 14.48 5.04
CA SER A 13 6.73 14.22 6.41
C SER A 13 6.36 15.46 7.27
N SER A 14 6.34 16.68 6.73
CA SER A 14 5.89 17.84 7.51
C SER A 14 5.48 19.01 6.63
N MET A 15 4.25 18.99 6.13
CA MET A 15 3.53 20.26 5.98
C MET A 15 3.06 20.68 7.37
N LYS A 16 3.99 21.24 8.17
CA LYS A 16 3.60 22.06 9.33
C LYS A 16 2.72 23.20 8.80
N PRO A 17 1.61 23.56 9.47
CA PRO A 17 0.86 24.76 9.12
C PRO A 17 1.83 25.93 9.00
N THR A 18 1.73 26.69 7.91
CA THR A 18 2.54 27.87 7.67
C THR A 18 2.39 28.82 8.86
N GLY A 19 3.38 28.85 9.76
CA GLY A 19 3.29 29.67 10.97
C GLY A 19 4.33 29.42 12.06
N PHE A 20 4.98 28.25 12.14
CA PHE A 20 5.99 27.99 13.18
C PHE A 20 7.29 27.43 12.62
N ARG A 21 8.23 28.34 12.26
CA ARG A 21 9.65 28.00 12.16
C ARG A 21 10.16 27.67 13.57
N LYS A 22 10.59 26.42 13.80
CA LYS A 22 11.66 26.12 14.77
C LYS A 22 12.26 24.72 14.57
N ARG A 23 13.59 24.76 14.46
CA ARG A 23 14.68 23.78 14.70
C ARG A 23 14.72 22.46 13.92
N SER A 24 15.88 22.25 13.31
CA SER A 24 16.36 21.00 12.72
C SER A 24 16.30 19.86 13.73
N SER A 25 15.51 18.84 13.44
CA SER A 25 15.60 17.53 14.08
C SER A 25 16.27 16.58 13.08
N SER A 26 17.47 16.13 13.39
CA SER A 26 18.12 15.02 12.69
C SER A 26 17.24 13.79 12.85
N MET A 27 16.80 13.21 11.74
CA MET A 27 16.22 11.88 11.78
C MET A 27 17.35 10.91 12.09
N TYR A 28 17.27 10.26 13.25
CA TYR A 28 18.02 9.04 13.48
C TYR A 28 17.41 7.99 12.56
N GLU A 29 18.19 7.50 11.60
CA GLU A 29 17.88 6.23 10.95
C GLU A 29 18.01 5.16 12.04
N ASP A 30 16.86 4.64 12.46
CA ASP A 30 16.77 3.44 13.28
C ASP A 30 17.22 2.26 12.40
N ASP A 31 18.53 2.03 12.34
CA ASP A 31 19.19 0.85 11.76
C ASP A 31 19.00 -0.33 12.72
N GLY A 32 17.75 -0.69 12.98
CA GLY A 32 17.36 -1.47 14.15
C GLY A 32 16.21 -2.44 13.90
N ASP A 33 16.18 -3.14 12.77
CA ASP A 33 15.84 -4.57 12.69
C ASP A 33 15.86 -5.05 11.23
N LYS A 34 17.06 -5.36 10.71
CA LYS A 34 17.23 -6.15 9.49
C LYS A 34 16.92 -7.63 9.77
N SER A 35 15.70 -7.93 10.23
CA SER A 35 15.18 -9.29 10.33
C SER A 35 14.18 -9.57 9.20
N GLY A 36 14.72 -9.77 8.00
CA GLY A 36 14.36 -10.91 7.16
C GLY A 36 13.06 -10.90 6.34
N SER A 37 12.27 -9.84 6.27
CA SER A 37 11.15 -9.75 5.32
C SER A 37 11.20 -8.43 4.56
N GLU A 38 11.50 -8.49 3.26
CA GLU A 38 11.28 -7.36 2.34
C GLU A 38 9.86 -6.81 2.59
N PRO A 39 9.70 -5.51 2.84
CA PRO A 39 8.39 -4.95 3.16
C PRO A 39 7.45 -5.18 1.97
N PHE A 40 6.37 -5.93 2.20
CA PHE A 40 5.32 -6.12 1.19
C PHE A 40 4.88 -4.76 0.67
N SER A 41 5.03 -4.53 -0.63
CA SER A 41 4.73 -3.25 -1.29
C SER A 41 3.60 -3.43 -2.30
N VAL A 42 3.12 -2.33 -2.89
CA VAL A 42 2.15 -2.38 -3.98
C VAL A 42 2.66 -3.26 -5.14
N THR A 43 3.96 -3.26 -5.42
CA THR A 43 4.57 -4.14 -6.43
C THR A 43 4.35 -5.61 -6.12
N SER A 44 4.39 -6.02 -4.84
CA SER A 44 4.10 -7.40 -4.44
C SER A 44 2.64 -7.78 -4.72
N ILE A 45 1.69 -6.84 -4.55
CA ILE A 45 0.28 -7.06 -4.92
C ILE A 45 0.16 -7.25 -6.43
N LEU A 46 0.80 -6.39 -7.22
CA LEU A 46 0.77 -6.47 -8.68
C LEU A 46 1.34 -7.80 -9.18
N GLN A 47 2.47 -8.24 -8.61
CA GLN A 47 3.06 -9.54 -8.94
C GLN A 47 2.11 -10.70 -8.63
N GLN A 48 1.38 -10.67 -7.52
CA GLN A 48 0.37 -11.70 -7.25
C GLN A 48 -0.82 -11.65 -8.21
N LEU A 49 -1.31 -10.46 -8.56
CA LEU A 49 -2.38 -10.30 -9.55
C LEU A 49 -1.96 -10.85 -10.92
N ASP A 50 -0.72 -10.62 -11.33
CA ASP A 50 -0.17 -11.20 -12.55
C ASP A 50 -0.12 -12.72 -12.48
N VAL A 51 0.31 -13.30 -11.36
CA VAL A 51 0.29 -14.76 -11.16
C VAL A 51 -1.14 -15.32 -11.27
N PHE A 52 -2.13 -14.68 -10.65
CA PHE A 52 -3.52 -15.10 -10.79
C PHE A 52 -3.98 -15.04 -12.24
N HIS A 53 -3.70 -13.93 -12.93
CA HIS A 53 -4.08 -13.75 -14.33
C HIS A 53 -3.42 -14.79 -15.25
N SER A 54 -2.11 -14.97 -15.14
CA SER A 54 -1.36 -15.97 -15.92
C SER A 54 -1.85 -17.40 -15.63
N CYS A 55 -2.10 -17.75 -14.37
CA CYS A 55 -2.61 -19.05 -14.00
C CYS A 55 -3.99 -19.30 -14.62
N MET A 56 -4.91 -18.35 -14.50
CA MET A 56 -6.25 -18.44 -15.09
C MET A 56 -6.20 -18.60 -16.61
N ALA A 57 -5.30 -17.86 -17.29
CA ALA A 57 -5.12 -17.97 -18.73
C ALA A 57 -4.53 -19.33 -19.13
N GLN A 58 -3.53 -19.83 -18.41
CA GLN A 58 -2.89 -21.12 -18.68
C GLN A 58 -3.84 -22.31 -18.52
N HIS A 59 -4.79 -22.24 -17.59
CA HIS A 59 -5.80 -23.28 -17.39
C HIS A 59 -7.00 -23.15 -18.34
N GLY A 60 -6.96 -22.23 -19.32
CA GLY A 60 -8.02 -22.07 -20.31
C GLY A 60 -9.33 -21.55 -19.74
N MET A 61 -9.27 -20.81 -18.62
CA MET A 61 -10.48 -20.25 -18.00
C MET A 61 -11.15 -19.23 -18.94
N GLU A 62 -12.48 -19.22 -18.99
CA GLU A 62 -13.22 -18.31 -19.86
C GLU A 62 -12.90 -16.83 -19.55
N PRO A 63 -12.67 -15.96 -20.56
CA PRO A 63 -12.34 -14.55 -20.35
C PRO A 63 -13.36 -13.77 -19.50
N GLN A 64 -14.65 -14.10 -19.61
CA GLN A 64 -15.69 -13.46 -18.81
C GLN A 64 -15.52 -13.75 -17.32
N LEU A 65 -15.22 -15.01 -16.98
CA LEU A 65 -14.94 -15.45 -15.62
C LEU A 65 -13.62 -14.87 -15.10
N GLN A 66 -12.58 -14.76 -15.95
CA GLN A 66 -11.34 -14.07 -15.59
C GLN A 66 -11.63 -12.62 -15.16
N GLY A 67 -12.43 -11.90 -15.95
CA GLY A 67 -12.85 -10.54 -15.62
C GLY A 67 -13.63 -10.46 -14.30
N GLN A 68 -14.46 -11.45 -13.98
CA GLN A 68 -15.17 -11.52 -12.70
C GLN A 68 -14.19 -11.69 -11.52
N VAL A 69 -13.23 -12.62 -11.64
CA VAL A 69 -12.21 -12.85 -10.60
C VAL A 69 -11.38 -11.60 -10.36
N ILE A 70 -10.87 -10.96 -11.42
CA ILE A 70 -10.09 -9.73 -11.28
C ILE A 70 -10.90 -8.63 -10.58
N ARG A 71 -12.15 -8.40 -10.99
CA ARG A 71 -13.04 -7.45 -10.30
C ARG A 71 -13.20 -7.76 -8.81
N GLN A 72 -13.39 -9.03 -8.47
CA GLN A 72 -13.54 -9.45 -7.07
C GLN A 72 -12.25 -9.26 -6.26
N LEU A 73 -11.08 -9.48 -6.85
CA LEU A 73 -9.78 -9.24 -6.21
C LEU A 73 -9.57 -7.74 -5.93
N PHE A 74 -9.88 -6.86 -6.89
CA PHE A 74 -9.82 -5.41 -6.67
C PHE A 74 -10.80 -4.94 -5.60
N TYR A 75 -12.03 -5.49 -5.58
CA TYR A 75 -12.98 -5.22 -4.52
C TYR A 75 -12.44 -5.65 -3.14
N LEU A 76 -11.81 -6.82 -3.04
CA LEU A 76 -11.21 -7.30 -1.80
C LEU A 76 -10.07 -6.39 -1.32
N ILE A 77 -9.16 -6.00 -2.22
CA ILE A 77 -8.06 -5.08 -1.91
C ILE A 77 -8.60 -3.73 -1.41
N GLY A 78 -9.59 -3.17 -2.11
CA GLY A 78 -10.20 -1.89 -1.75
C GLY A 78 -10.93 -1.96 -0.40
N SER A 79 -11.80 -2.96 -0.22
CA SER A 79 -12.57 -3.13 1.02
C SER A 79 -11.69 -3.37 2.24
N THR A 80 -10.68 -4.23 2.14
CA THR A 80 -9.72 -4.47 3.23
C THR A 80 -8.88 -3.23 3.55
N SER A 81 -8.50 -2.45 2.53
CA SER A 81 -7.78 -1.19 2.72
C SER A 81 -8.65 -0.14 3.41
N VAL A 82 -9.89 0.06 2.94
CA VAL A 82 -10.84 1.00 3.56
C VAL A 82 -11.17 0.60 4.99
N ASN A 83 -11.43 -0.69 5.26
CA ASN A 83 -11.67 -1.18 6.61
C ASN A 83 -10.48 -0.86 7.53
N SER A 84 -9.25 -1.03 7.04
CA SER A 84 -8.04 -0.70 7.80
C SER A 84 -7.96 0.80 8.10
N ILE A 85 -8.28 1.66 7.14
CA ILE A 85 -8.33 3.12 7.32
C ILE A 85 -9.38 3.50 8.38
N LEU A 86 -10.58 2.92 8.30
CA LEU A 86 -11.68 3.21 9.24
C LEU A 86 -11.37 2.77 10.68
N LEU A 87 -10.55 1.72 10.84
CA LEU A 87 -10.19 1.17 12.15
C LEU A 87 -8.93 1.79 12.76
N ARG A 88 -8.14 2.55 11.98
CA ARG A 88 -6.81 3.05 12.39
C ARG A 88 -6.62 4.53 12.10
N LYS A 89 -6.57 5.33 13.16
CA LYS A 89 -6.39 6.79 13.07
C LYS A 89 -5.06 7.21 12.41
N ASP A 90 -4.01 6.40 12.52
CA ASP A 90 -2.68 6.67 11.93
C ASP A 90 -2.68 6.59 10.40
N LEU A 91 -3.69 5.95 9.80
CA LEU A 91 -3.84 5.81 8.36
C LEU A 91 -4.69 6.94 7.72
N CYS A 92 -5.36 7.77 8.53
CA CYS A 92 -6.23 8.86 8.08
C CYS A 92 -5.47 10.20 7.99
N SER A 93 -4.64 10.38 6.97
CA SER A 93 -3.91 11.64 6.74
C SER A 93 -3.85 12.04 5.27
N CYS A 94 -3.62 13.32 4.98
CA CYS A 94 -3.42 13.81 3.60
C CYS A 94 -2.25 13.09 2.91
N ARG A 95 -1.18 12.79 3.64
CA ARG A 95 -0.05 11.99 3.14
C ARG A 95 -0.48 10.59 2.70
N LYS A 96 -1.23 9.88 3.54
CA LYS A 96 -1.77 8.56 3.20
C LYS A 96 -2.74 8.64 2.03
N GLY A 97 -3.55 9.69 1.96
CA GLY A 97 -4.43 9.95 0.82
C GLY A 97 -3.71 10.24 -0.50
N MET A 98 -2.49 10.80 -0.49
CA MET A 98 -1.66 10.96 -1.69
C MET A 98 -0.94 9.67 -2.10
N GLN A 99 -0.68 8.78 -1.14
CA GLN A 99 -0.06 7.48 -1.39
C GLN A 99 -1.05 6.49 -2.05
N ILE A 100 -2.31 6.53 -1.63
CA ILE A 100 -3.41 5.71 -2.15
C ILE A 100 -3.79 6.19 -3.55
#